data_AF-A0A385DBF8-F1
#
_entry.id   AF-A0A385DBF8-F1
#
_cell.length_a   1.000
_cell.length_b   1.000
_cell.length_c   1.000
_cell.angle_alpha   90.00
_cell.angle_beta   90.00
_cell.angle_gamma   90.00
#
_symmetry.space_group_name_H-M   'P 1'
#
loop_
_entity.id
_entity.type
_entity.pdbx_description
1 polymer ?
#
loop_
_entity_poly.entity_id
_entity_poly.type
_entity_poly.pdbx_seq_one_letter_code
_entity_poly.pdbx_strand_id
1 'polypeptide(L)'
;MRSRTAAASTAAALTLLLAGCGAGSPYEAGYAHGQERRGTLGGDLFGQIFHCATWAEEQYEEKADRKAFKRGCQHGINDLPSRP
;
A
#
# COMPACT_ATOMS: atom_id res chain seq x y z
N MET A 1 -29.46 20.79 -38.15
CA MET A 1 -29.28 19.43 -37.61
C MET A 1 -27.78 19.14 -37.57
N ARG A 2 -27.17 19.05 -36.37
CA ARG A 2 -25.80 18.57 -36.19
C ARG A 2 -25.74 17.71 -34.94
N SER A 3 -25.09 16.56 -35.12
CA SER A 3 -25.18 15.33 -34.35
C SER A 3 -24.65 15.45 -32.92
N ARG A 4 -25.29 14.72 -32.01
CA ARG A 4 -24.76 14.37 -30.69
C ARG A 4 -23.65 13.34 -30.88
N THR A 5 -22.48 13.56 -30.31
CA THR A 5 -21.52 12.48 -30.04
C THR A 5 -21.01 12.66 -28.61
N ALA A 6 -21.33 11.67 -27.77
CA ALA A 6 -20.94 11.60 -26.39
C ALA A 6 -19.41 11.50 -26.27
N ALA A 7 -18.80 12.36 -25.46
CA ALA A 7 -17.42 12.19 -25.02
C ALA A 7 -17.39 11.10 -23.94
N ALA A 8 -17.21 9.87 -24.38
CA ALA A 8 -17.01 8.73 -23.50
C ALA A 8 -15.62 8.83 -22.83
N SER A 9 -15.64 8.84 -21.50
CA SER A 9 -14.71 8.18 -20.59
C SER A 9 -13.25 8.07 -21.02
N THR A 10 -12.43 9.05 -20.65
CA THR A 10 -10.95 8.91 -20.62
C THR A 10 -10.38 9.37 -19.29
N ALA A 11 -11.03 9.00 -18.18
CA ALA A 11 -10.57 9.26 -16.82
C ALA A 11 -10.36 7.96 -16.06
N ALA A 12 -9.53 7.04 -16.58
CA ALA A 12 -9.20 5.80 -15.87
C ALA A 12 -7.81 5.23 -16.23
N ALA A 13 -6.85 6.08 -16.60
CA ALA A 13 -5.52 5.61 -17.01
C ALA A 13 -4.35 6.38 -16.36
N LEU A 14 -4.58 6.99 -15.19
CA LEU A 14 -3.53 7.74 -14.47
C LEU A 14 -3.04 7.07 -13.18
N THR A 15 -3.56 5.90 -12.81
CA THR A 15 -3.17 5.23 -11.56
C THR A 15 -2.05 4.21 -11.70
N LEU A 16 -1.64 3.83 -12.92
CA LEU A 16 -0.64 2.76 -13.13
C LEU A 16 0.82 3.23 -13.25
N LEU A 17 1.11 4.54 -13.26
CA LEU A 17 2.45 5.04 -13.60
C LEU A 17 3.39 5.36 -12.42
N LEU A 18 2.98 5.21 -11.15
CA LEU A 18 3.88 5.48 -10.01
C LEU A 18 4.39 4.24 -9.25
N ALA A 19 4.02 3.01 -9.65
CA ALA A 19 4.55 1.79 -9.04
C ALA A 19 5.78 1.21 -9.78
N GLY A 20 6.42 2.00 -10.65
CA GLY A 20 7.41 1.51 -11.62
C GLY A 20 8.88 1.89 -11.39
N CYS A 21 9.24 2.53 -10.27
CA CYS A 21 10.62 2.93 -10.02
C CYS A 21 11.03 2.57 -8.59
N GLY A 22 11.46 1.32 -8.40
CA GLY A 22 11.81 0.74 -7.11
C GLY A 22 10.80 -0.28 -6.61
N ALA A 23 10.45 -1.27 -7.43
CA ALA A 23 9.66 -2.41 -6.98
C ALA A 23 10.51 -3.27 -6.05
N GLY A 24 10.67 -2.80 -4.82
CA GLY A 24 11.05 -3.66 -3.71
C GLY A 24 10.06 -4.81 -3.62
N SER A 25 10.53 -5.96 -3.15
CA SER A 25 9.69 -7.13 -2.92
C SER A 25 8.41 -6.76 -2.14
N PRO A 26 7.31 -7.56 -2.19
CA PRO A 26 6.11 -7.28 -1.39
C PRO A 26 6.40 -7.04 0.09
N TYR A 27 7.48 -7.65 0.60
CA TYR A 27 8.01 -7.39 1.92
C TYR A 27 8.58 -5.97 2.10
N GLU A 28 9.40 -5.46 1.18
CA GLU A 28 9.94 -4.10 1.25
C GLU A 28 8.85 -3.04 1.08
N ALA A 29 7.87 -3.29 0.21
CA ALA A 29 6.68 -2.47 0.08
C ALA A 29 5.89 -2.44 1.40
N GLY A 30 5.70 -3.61 2.03
CA GLY A 30 5.12 -3.71 3.35
C GLY A 30 5.89 -2.90 4.38
N TYR A 31 7.22 -3.06 4.43
CA TYR A 31 8.09 -2.37 5.37
C TYR A 31 7.96 -0.84 5.28
N ALA A 32 8.03 -0.28 4.06
CA ALA A 32 7.83 1.14 3.84
C ALA A 32 6.43 1.61 4.31
N HIS A 33 5.38 0.84 3.94
CA HIS A 33 4.01 1.12 4.37
C HIS A 33 3.84 1.13 5.89
N GLY A 34 4.52 0.21 6.58
CA GLY A 34 4.55 0.16 8.04
C GLY A 34 5.22 1.37 8.67
N GLN A 35 6.34 1.84 8.09
CA GLN A 35 7.06 3.04 8.55
C GLN A 35 6.26 4.32 8.36
N GLU A 36 5.51 4.47 7.26
CA GLU A 36 4.64 5.63 7.00
C GLU A 36 3.43 5.69 7.97
N ARG A 37 2.91 4.52 8.33
CA ARG A 37 1.75 4.41 9.23
C ARG A 37 2.12 4.54 10.71
N ARG A 38 3.41 4.48 11.02
CA ARG A 38 3.95 4.64 12.37
C ARG A 38 3.51 5.99 12.96
N GLY A 39 2.70 5.94 14.01
CA GLY A 39 2.28 7.13 14.77
C GLY A 39 1.17 7.98 14.14
N THR A 40 0.66 7.64 12.95
CA THR A 40 -0.44 8.40 12.29
C THR A 40 -1.83 7.95 12.72
N LEU A 41 -1.98 6.71 13.20
CA LEU A 41 -3.25 6.12 13.66
C LEU A 41 -3.44 6.21 15.19
N GLY A 42 -3.05 7.32 15.82
CA GLY A 42 -3.38 7.58 17.23
C GLY A 42 -2.81 6.58 18.25
N GLY A 43 -1.74 5.86 17.91
CA GLY A 43 -0.99 5.00 18.84
C GLY A 43 -1.53 3.57 19.02
N ASP A 44 -2.63 3.18 18.36
CA ASP A 44 -3.10 1.80 18.43
C ASP A 44 -2.34 0.91 17.44
N LEU A 45 -1.51 0.01 17.97
CA LEU A 45 -0.78 -1.00 17.22
C LEU A 45 -1.75 -1.96 16.50
N PHE A 46 -2.91 -2.24 17.09
CA PHE A 46 -3.90 -3.12 16.49
C PHE A 46 -4.51 -2.52 15.22
N GLY A 47 -4.91 -1.25 15.27
CA GLY A 47 -5.37 -0.52 14.09
C GLY A 47 -4.35 -0.46 12.95
N GLN A 48 -3.06 -0.31 13.27
CA GLN A 48 -1.98 -0.32 12.28
C GLN A 48 -1.82 -1.71 11.62
N ILE A 49 -1.84 -2.79 12.40
CA ILE A 49 -1.72 -4.16 11.89
C ILE A 49 -2.95 -4.54 11.05
N PHE A 50 -4.16 -4.17 11.48
CA PHE A 50 -5.37 -4.42 10.73
C PHE A 50 -5.32 -3.73 9.36
N HIS A 51 -4.89 -2.46 9.33
CA HIS A 51 -4.72 -1.72 8.10
C HIS A 51 -3.72 -2.38 7.13
N CYS A 52 -2.55 -2.82 7.62
CA CYS A 52 -1.60 -3.59 6.82
C CYS A 52 -2.22 -4.86 6.23
N ALA A 53 -3.08 -5.53 7.00
CA ALA A 53 -3.72 -6.78 6.58
C ALA A 53 -4.76 -6.56 5.48
N THR A 54 -5.61 -5.54 5.63
CA THR A 54 -6.60 -5.14 4.62
C THR A 54 -5.91 -4.70 3.33
N TRP A 55 -4.90 -3.83 3.45
CA TRP A 55 -4.16 -3.33 2.28
C TRP A 55 -3.48 -4.46 1.51
N ALA A 56 -2.89 -5.44 2.21
CA ALA A 56 -2.31 -6.60 1.55
C ALA A 56 -3.34 -7.38 0.72
N GLU A 57 -4.58 -7.52 1.21
CA GLU A 57 -5.65 -8.23 0.51
C GLU A 57 -6.17 -7.49 -0.72
N GLU A 58 -6.12 -6.16 -0.71
CA GLU A 58 -6.47 -5.32 -1.86
C GLU A 58 -5.37 -5.30 -2.93
N GLN A 59 -4.09 -5.33 -2.53
CA GLN A 59 -2.96 -5.15 -3.46
C GLN A 59 -2.41 -6.46 -4.04
N TYR A 60 -2.62 -7.60 -3.38
CA TYR A 60 -2.00 -8.87 -3.78
C TYR A 60 -3.01 -10.02 -3.87
N GLU A 61 -3.16 -10.57 -5.07
CA GLU A 61 -3.95 -11.77 -5.34
C GLU A 61 -3.25 -13.05 -4.84
N GLU A 62 -1.92 -13.07 -4.86
CA GLU A 62 -1.15 -14.19 -4.36
C GLU A 62 -1.05 -14.20 -2.83
N LYS A 63 -1.30 -15.38 -2.25
CA LYS A 63 -1.18 -15.59 -0.80
C LYS A 63 0.23 -15.37 -0.29
N ALA A 64 1.25 -15.72 -1.10
CA ALA A 64 2.65 -15.55 -0.73
C ALA A 64 3.01 -14.07 -0.55
N ASP A 65 2.59 -13.24 -1.51
CA ASP A 65 2.84 -11.80 -1.53
C ASP A 65 2.07 -11.08 -0.42
N ARG A 66 0.80 -11.43 -0.19
CA ARG A 66 0.05 -10.96 0.98
C ARG A 66 0.81 -11.20 2.27
N LYS A 67 1.35 -12.41 2.44
CA LYS A 67 2.08 -12.79 3.66
C LYS A 67 3.40 -12.04 3.76
N ALA A 68 4.08 -11.81 2.63
CA ALA A 68 5.33 -11.05 2.59
C ALA A 68 5.09 -9.58 2.97
N PHE A 69 4.07 -8.94 2.39
CA PHE A 69 3.67 -7.58 2.73
C PHE A 69 3.28 -7.43 4.20
N LYS A 70 2.42 -8.31 4.73
CA LYS A 70 2.01 -8.26 6.15
C LYS A 70 3.23 -8.34 7.09
N ARG A 71 4.22 -9.19 6.79
CA ARG A 71 5.47 -9.29 7.56
C ARG A 71 6.31 -8.02 7.48
N GLY A 72 6.48 -7.48 6.28
CA GLY A 72 7.18 -6.21 6.07
C GLY A 72 6.55 -5.09 6.86
N CYS A 73 5.23 -4.92 6.74
CA CYS A 73 4.47 -3.87 7.40
C CYS A 73 4.56 -3.92 8.92
N GLN A 74 4.42 -5.12 9.49
CA GLN A 74 4.63 -5.30 10.92
C GLN A 74 6.07 -4.97 11.35
N HIS A 75 7.07 -5.34 10.55
CA HIS A 75 8.46 -4.98 10.83
C HIS A 75 8.65 -3.45 10.78
N GLY A 76 8.17 -2.77 9.74
CA GLY A 76 8.26 -1.31 9.62
C GLY A 76 7.60 -0.56 10.77
N ILE A 77 6.48 -1.08 11.30
CA ILE A 77 5.82 -0.52 12.50
C ILE A 77 6.69 -0.72 13.76
N ASN A 78 7.28 -1.92 13.90
CA ASN A 78 8.06 -2.30 15.07
C ASN A 78 9.50 -1.78 15.07
N ASP A 79 10.01 -1.35 13.91
CA ASP A 79 11.36 -0.82 13.76
C ASP A 79 11.42 0.59 14.36
N LEU A 80 11.72 0.62 15.66
CA LEU A 80 11.97 1.84 16.42
C LEU A 80 13.24 2.50 15.89
N PRO A 81 13.32 3.85 15.82
CA PRO A 81 14.59 4.50 15.52
C PRO A 81 15.62 4.00 16.53
N SER A 82 16.78 3.58 16.02
CA SER A 82 17.94 3.29 16.86
C SER A 82 18.10 4.47 17.81
N ARG A 83 18.04 4.21 19.13
CA ARG A 83 18.24 5.27 20.13
C ARG A 83 19.53 6.02 19.77
N PRO A 84 19.54 7.37 19.86
CA PRO A 84 20.75 8.16 19.60
C PRO A 84 21.91 7.74 20.49
#